data_AF-A0A319EMM3-F1
#
_entry.id   AF-A0A319EMM3-F1
#
_cell.length_a   1.000
_cell.length_b   1.000
_cell.length_c   1.000
_cell.angle_alpha   90.00
_cell.angle_beta   90.00
_cell.angle_gamma   90.00
#
_symmetry.space_group_name_H-M   'P 1'
#
loop_
_entity.id
_entity.type
_entity.pdbx_description
1 polymer ?
#
loop_
_entity_poly.entity_id
_entity_poly.type
_entity_poly.pdbx_seq_one_letter_code
_entity_poly.pdbx_strand_id
1 'polypeptide(L)'
;MIEKVELSGPSGTHQCIVHEPLLTSLLHFQATLDPKSLPEDLLKGALQQLLLALDYLHTEAHVVHTDIQAKNIIICAKDDSIFCEWDENQATDPIPQKVNGNYTVYLSRPFHRKKGWSGFGMPLFSDFGEARLGKIWDLFEDHHLFDGRGPDGSHSDVQLLAEMKQVLGSPPSDFLRKSPYSLKYWDSSGQWKSSVEVPHNSLEDSEEYLEGEDKKMLMQFVRKMLQWDPEKRQSARELLTDPWLTSE
;
A
#
# COMPACT_ATOMS: atom_id res chain seq x y z
N MET A 1 -15.80 -4.29 11.23
CA MET A 1 -15.94 -4.61 12.67
C MET A 1 -17.37 -5.04 12.90
N ILE A 2 -17.59 -6.27 13.36
CA ILE A 2 -18.90 -6.79 13.78
C ILE A 2 -19.17 -6.37 15.22
N GLU A 3 -18.18 -6.58 16.10
CA GLU A 3 -18.31 -6.37 17.55
C GLU A 3 -16.95 -5.98 18.17
N LYS A 4 -16.98 -5.27 19.30
CA LYS A 4 -15.85 -5.16 20.25
C LYS A 4 -16.27 -5.85 21.54
N VAL A 5 -15.44 -6.75 22.06
CA VAL A 5 -15.64 -7.42 23.35
C VAL A 5 -14.40 -7.28 24.23
N GLU A 6 -14.54 -7.54 25.54
CA GLU A 6 -13.42 -7.58 26.49
C GLU A 6 -13.40 -8.94 27.19
N LEU A 7 -12.28 -9.66 27.09
CA LEU A 7 -12.12 -11.03 27.58
C LEU A 7 -11.08 -11.08 28.70
N SER A 8 -11.42 -11.73 29.81
CA SER A 8 -10.47 -11.99 30.90
C SER A 8 -9.62 -13.23 30.60
N GLY A 9 -8.30 -13.05 30.53
CA GLY A 9 -7.32 -14.12 30.35
C GLY A 9 -6.33 -14.20 31.52
N PRO A 10 -5.38 -15.17 31.51
CA PRO A 10 -4.40 -15.34 32.58
C PRO A 10 -3.49 -14.14 32.85
N SER A 11 -3.36 -13.23 31.87
CA SER A 11 -2.50 -12.04 31.93
C SER A 11 -3.28 -10.73 32.18
N GLY A 12 -4.60 -10.80 32.40
CA GLY A 12 -5.47 -9.63 32.61
C GLY A 12 -6.65 -9.58 31.63
N THR A 13 -7.26 -8.40 31.47
CA THR A 13 -8.35 -8.18 30.51
C THR A 13 -7.79 -7.75 29.16
N HIS A 14 -8.26 -8.38 28.08
CA HIS A 14 -7.86 -8.12 26.71
C HIS A 14 -9.05 -7.55 25.93
N GLN A 15 -8.87 -6.42 25.25
CA GLN A 15 -9.82 -5.96 24.24
C GLN A 15 -9.68 -6.84 22.99
N CYS A 16 -10.79 -7.40 22.52
CA CYS A 16 -10.86 -8.17 21.29
C CYS A 16 -11.83 -7.51 20.31
N ILE A 17 -11.53 -7.62 19.01
CA ILE A 17 -12.32 -7.01 17.94
C ILE A 17 -12.73 -8.12 16.98
N VAL A 18 -14.03 -8.26 16.73
CA VAL A 18 -14.60 -9.29 15.87
C VAL A 18 -14.83 -8.72 14.47
N HIS A 19 -14.38 -9.45 13.45
CA HIS A 19 -14.53 -9.11 12.03
C HIS A 19 -15.02 -10.34 11.26
N GLU A 20 -15.56 -10.10 10.06
CA GLU A 20 -15.77 -11.14 9.06
C GLU A 20 -14.43 -11.77 8.67
N PRO A 21 -14.37 -13.07 8.33
CA PRO A 21 -13.12 -13.75 8.00
C PRO A 21 -12.52 -13.20 6.69
N LEU A 22 -11.24 -12.81 6.75
CA LEU A 22 -10.47 -12.27 5.63
C LEU A 22 -9.42 -13.29 5.15
N LEU A 23 -8.91 -13.17 3.92
CA LEU A 23 -8.02 -14.20 3.34
C LEU A 23 -6.55 -14.01 3.71
N THR A 24 -5.94 -12.95 3.19
CA THR A 24 -4.49 -12.76 3.18
C THR A 24 -4.17 -11.34 2.72
N SER A 25 -2.97 -10.82 3.05
CA SER A 25 -2.58 -9.49 2.58
C SER A 25 -2.17 -9.50 1.09
N LEU A 26 -2.32 -8.37 0.42
CA LEU A 26 -1.97 -8.18 -0.99
C LEU A 26 -0.52 -8.61 -1.28
N LEU A 27 0.41 -8.34 -0.36
CA LEU A 27 1.81 -8.79 -0.41
C LEU A 27 1.92 -10.33 -0.51
N HIS A 28 1.19 -11.05 0.33
CA HIS A 28 1.16 -12.52 0.28
C HIS A 28 0.44 -13.02 -0.97
N PHE A 29 -0.61 -12.34 -1.41
CA PHE A 29 -1.33 -12.69 -2.64
C PHE A 29 -0.44 -12.53 -3.89
N GLN A 30 0.26 -11.41 -4.03
CA GLN A 30 1.25 -11.15 -5.09
C GLN A 30 2.34 -12.23 -5.13
N ALA A 31 2.79 -12.71 -3.98
CA ALA A 31 3.77 -13.81 -3.90
C ALA A 31 3.26 -15.17 -4.42
N THR A 32 1.95 -15.32 -4.66
CA THR A 32 1.33 -16.52 -5.29
C THR A 32 1.07 -16.39 -6.78
N LEU A 33 1.38 -15.23 -7.38
CA LEU A 33 1.20 -14.95 -8.81
C LEU A 33 2.51 -15.20 -9.57
N ASP A 34 2.38 -15.50 -10.85
CA ASP A 34 3.48 -15.63 -11.81
C ASP A 34 3.09 -14.90 -13.11
N PRO A 35 3.66 -13.72 -13.42
CA PRO A 35 4.60 -12.95 -12.59
C PRO A 35 3.99 -12.48 -11.26
N LYS A 36 4.84 -12.04 -10.31
CA LYS A 36 4.44 -11.64 -8.94
C LYS A 36 3.77 -10.25 -8.85
N SER A 37 3.14 -9.81 -9.93
CA SER A 37 2.41 -8.55 -10.07
C SER A 37 0.90 -8.82 -10.21
N LEU A 38 0.06 -7.81 -9.97
CA LEU A 38 -1.36 -7.92 -10.30
C LEU A 38 -1.54 -7.72 -11.83
N PRO A 39 -2.34 -8.56 -12.51
CA PRO A 39 -2.90 -8.24 -13.82
C PRO A 39 -3.66 -6.90 -13.77
N GLU A 40 -3.64 -6.15 -14.87
CA GLU A 40 -4.14 -4.77 -14.92
C GLU A 40 -5.61 -4.64 -14.46
N ASP A 41 -6.51 -5.54 -14.88
CA ASP A 41 -7.92 -5.57 -14.46
C ASP A 41 -8.07 -5.66 -12.93
N LEU A 42 -7.25 -6.50 -12.29
CA LEU A 42 -7.25 -6.69 -10.85
C LEU A 42 -6.58 -5.51 -10.13
N LEU A 43 -5.60 -4.86 -10.75
CA LEU A 43 -4.98 -3.64 -10.24
C LEU A 43 -5.97 -2.46 -10.30
N LYS A 44 -6.64 -2.23 -11.43
CA LYS A 44 -7.69 -1.21 -11.60
C LYS A 44 -8.83 -1.42 -10.60
N GLY A 45 -9.38 -2.64 -10.54
CA GLY A 45 -10.44 -2.99 -9.59
C GLY A 45 -10.01 -2.80 -8.12
N ALA A 46 -8.79 -3.19 -7.76
CA ALA A 46 -8.26 -2.96 -6.42
C ALA A 46 -8.09 -1.47 -6.10
N LEU A 47 -7.50 -0.69 -7.02
CA LEU A 47 -7.29 0.75 -6.86
C LEU A 47 -8.61 1.51 -6.74
N GLN A 48 -9.65 1.16 -7.51
CA GLN A 48 -10.99 1.75 -7.35
C GLN A 48 -11.53 1.57 -5.92
N GLN A 49 -11.44 0.37 -5.35
CA GLN A 49 -11.92 0.10 -3.99
C GLN A 49 -11.09 0.81 -2.92
N LEU A 50 -9.77 0.82 -3.07
CA LEU A 50 -8.86 1.52 -2.16
C LEU A 50 -9.05 3.03 -2.23
N LEU A 51 -9.29 3.62 -3.41
CA LEU A 51 -9.56 5.04 -3.55
C LEU A 51 -10.94 5.42 -2.99
N LEU A 52 -11.97 4.59 -3.14
CA LEU A 52 -13.27 4.78 -2.46
C LEU A 52 -13.12 4.78 -0.94
N ALA A 53 -12.32 3.85 -0.40
CA ALA A 53 -12.06 3.78 1.04
C ALA A 53 -11.19 4.97 1.53
N LEU A 54 -10.19 5.41 0.77
CA LEU A 54 -9.41 6.61 1.10
C LEU A 54 -10.24 7.90 1.02
N ASP A 55 -11.17 7.99 0.06
CA ASP A 55 -12.08 9.13 -0.03
C ASP A 55 -12.95 9.22 1.24
N TYR A 56 -13.58 8.12 1.65
CA TYR A 56 -14.34 8.06 2.90
C TYR A 56 -13.48 8.39 4.13
N LEU A 57 -12.28 7.81 4.23
CA LEU A 57 -11.37 8.06 5.36
C LEU A 57 -10.98 9.54 5.47
N HIS A 58 -10.64 10.20 4.36
CA HIS A 58 -10.22 11.59 4.36
C HIS A 58 -11.40 12.58 4.48
N THR A 59 -12.50 12.37 3.75
CA THR A 59 -13.62 13.34 3.70
C THR A 59 -14.65 13.19 4.80
N GLU A 60 -15.00 11.96 5.19
CA GLU A 60 -16.07 11.71 6.17
C GLU A 60 -15.52 11.36 7.56
N ALA A 61 -14.49 10.50 7.63
CA ALA A 61 -13.93 10.06 8.92
C ALA A 61 -12.84 11.00 9.48
N HIS A 62 -12.22 11.82 8.63
CA HIS A 62 -11.04 12.64 8.94
C HIS A 62 -9.88 11.85 9.57
N VAL A 63 -9.61 10.67 8.99
CA VAL A 63 -8.54 9.76 9.35
C VAL A 63 -7.52 9.69 8.20
N VAL A 64 -6.23 9.81 8.53
CA VAL A 64 -5.12 9.49 7.64
C VAL A 64 -4.53 8.15 8.11
N HIS A 65 -4.41 7.17 7.20
CA HIS A 65 -3.94 5.81 7.54
C HIS A 65 -2.43 5.75 7.83
N THR A 66 -1.65 6.66 7.25
CA THR A 66 -0.18 6.75 7.22
C THR A 66 0.57 5.52 6.67
N ASP A 67 0.38 4.32 7.22
CA ASP A 67 1.05 3.07 6.79
C ASP A 67 0.29 2.36 5.64
N ILE A 68 0.19 3.00 4.47
CA ILE A 68 -0.45 2.40 3.27
C ILE A 68 0.58 1.58 2.49
N GLN A 69 0.50 0.25 2.63
CA GLN A 69 1.35 -0.68 1.88
C GLN A 69 0.72 -2.07 1.69
N ALA A 70 1.25 -2.87 0.77
CA ALA A 70 0.69 -4.16 0.37
C ALA A 70 0.59 -5.19 1.52
N LYS A 71 1.35 -5.05 2.61
CA LYS A 71 1.22 -5.89 3.81
C LYS A 71 -0.09 -5.59 4.60
N ASN A 72 -0.58 -4.35 4.54
CA ASN A 72 -1.71 -3.80 5.29
C ASN A 72 -3.01 -3.77 4.47
N ILE A 73 -2.94 -3.94 3.15
CA ILE A 73 -4.11 -4.18 2.29
C ILE A 73 -4.47 -5.67 2.36
N ILE A 74 -5.70 -6.00 2.73
CA ILE A 74 -6.19 -7.39 2.86
C ILE A 74 -7.14 -7.71 1.71
N ILE A 75 -6.94 -8.87 1.09
CA ILE A 75 -7.85 -9.46 0.10
C ILE A 75 -8.97 -10.19 0.85
N CYS A 76 -10.22 -9.86 0.53
CA CYS A 76 -11.38 -10.50 1.14
C CYS A 76 -11.79 -11.79 0.42
N ALA A 77 -12.55 -12.63 1.12
CA ALA A 77 -13.32 -13.69 0.46
C ALA A 77 -14.45 -13.05 -0.35
N LYS A 78 -14.85 -13.70 -1.45
CA LYS A 78 -16.07 -13.33 -2.17
C LYS A 78 -17.31 -14.05 -1.61
N ASP A 79 -17.09 -15.26 -1.10
CA ASP A 79 -18.07 -16.15 -0.50
C ASP A 79 -17.34 -17.12 0.45
N ASP A 80 -18.06 -17.73 1.40
CA ASP A 80 -17.46 -18.54 2.47
C ASP A 80 -16.94 -19.92 2.02
N SER A 81 -17.06 -20.28 0.73
CA SER A 81 -16.73 -21.63 0.24
C SER A 81 -15.28 -22.04 0.53
N ILE A 82 -14.36 -21.07 0.53
CA ILE A 82 -12.96 -21.25 0.91
C ILE A 82 -12.78 -21.67 2.37
N PHE A 83 -13.56 -21.10 3.30
CA PHE A 83 -13.42 -21.41 4.73
C PHE A 83 -13.97 -22.81 5.02
N CYS A 84 -15.11 -23.16 4.41
CA CYS A 84 -15.62 -24.53 4.39
C CYS A 84 -14.58 -25.52 3.82
N GLU A 85 -13.94 -25.17 2.70
CA GLU A 85 -12.86 -25.98 2.12
C GLU A 85 -11.68 -26.13 3.10
N TRP A 86 -11.28 -25.07 3.81
CA TRP A 86 -10.19 -25.12 4.78
C TRP A 86 -10.51 -25.99 6.00
N ASP A 87 -11.75 -25.97 6.50
CA ASP A 87 -12.22 -26.86 7.56
C ASP A 87 -12.24 -28.33 7.12
N GLU A 88 -12.77 -28.62 5.93
CA GLU A 88 -12.72 -29.97 5.32
C GLU A 88 -11.27 -30.47 5.14
N ASN A 89 -10.39 -29.62 4.59
CA ASN A 89 -8.97 -29.92 4.47
C ASN A 89 -8.28 -30.06 5.85
N GLN A 90 -8.74 -29.40 6.91
CA GLN A 90 -8.16 -29.53 8.26
C GLN A 90 -8.64 -30.80 8.98
N ALA A 91 -9.83 -31.30 8.67
CA ALA A 91 -10.33 -32.58 9.15
C ALA A 91 -9.68 -33.79 8.45
N THR A 92 -9.18 -33.60 7.21
CA THR A 92 -8.63 -34.68 6.37
C THR A 92 -7.10 -34.67 6.25
N ASP A 93 -6.47 -33.49 6.22
CA ASP A 93 -5.01 -33.29 6.21
C ASP A 93 -4.62 -32.20 7.24
N PRO A 94 -4.57 -32.55 8.54
CA PRO A 94 -4.41 -31.57 9.61
C PRO A 94 -3.02 -30.92 9.60
N ILE A 95 -2.99 -29.58 9.58
CA ILE A 95 -1.74 -28.81 9.51
C ILE A 95 -0.78 -29.13 10.68
N PRO A 96 0.56 -29.12 10.45
CA PRO A 96 1.54 -29.32 11.50
C PRO A 96 1.35 -28.36 12.68
N GLN A 97 1.33 -28.90 13.90
CA GLN A 97 1.07 -28.14 15.12
C GLN A 97 2.11 -28.46 16.21
N LYS A 98 2.42 -27.45 17.03
CA LYS A 98 3.29 -27.56 18.21
C LYS A 98 2.53 -27.10 19.45
N VAL A 99 2.24 -28.02 20.36
CA VAL A 99 1.74 -27.68 21.69
C VAL A 99 2.88 -27.09 22.53
N ASN A 100 2.65 -25.95 23.19
CA ASN A 100 3.59 -25.29 24.08
C ASN A 100 2.94 -24.98 25.42
N GLY A 101 2.76 -26.02 26.25
CA GLY A 101 2.01 -25.91 27.50
C GLY A 101 0.52 -25.67 27.24
N ASN A 102 0.04 -24.47 27.57
CA ASN A 102 -1.39 -24.14 27.55
C ASN A 102 -1.92 -23.64 26.19
N TYR A 103 -1.08 -23.57 25.15
CA TYR A 103 -1.49 -23.11 23.82
C TYR A 103 -0.85 -23.95 22.70
N THR A 104 -1.52 -23.98 21.55
CA THR A 104 -1.05 -24.67 20.34
C THR A 104 -0.65 -23.64 19.29
N VAL A 105 0.56 -23.79 18.75
CA VAL A 105 1.02 -23.04 17.57
C VAL A 105 0.80 -23.90 16.34
N TYR A 106 0.01 -23.40 15.40
CA TYR A 106 -0.22 -24.03 14.10
C TYR A 106 0.75 -23.47 13.07
N LEU A 107 1.25 -24.30 12.16
CA LEU A 107 1.99 -23.83 11.00
C LEU A 107 1.01 -23.21 9.99
N SER A 108 1.26 -21.97 9.58
CA SER A 108 0.44 -21.26 8.59
C SER A 108 0.34 -22.06 7.28
N ARG A 109 -0.87 -22.45 6.89
CA ARG A 109 -1.13 -23.08 5.58
C ARG A 109 -0.90 -22.03 4.48
N PRO A 110 -0.01 -22.25 3.50
CA PRO A 110 0.21 -21.26 2.45
C PRO A 110 -1.03 -21.14 1.57
N PHE A 111 -1.41 -19.91 1.23
CA PHE A 111 -2.53 -19.61 0.36
C PHE A 111 -2.25 -20.11 -1.07
N HIS A 112 -3.14 -20.92 -1.63
CA HIS A 112 -3.03 -21.44 -2.99
C HIS A 112 -4.40 -21.33 -3.70
N ARG A 113 -4.47 -20.56 -4.79
CA ARG A 113 -5.69 -20.43 -5.59
C ARG A 113 -5.99 -21.73 -6.34
N LYS A 114 -7.06 -22.43 -5.99
CA LYS A 114 -7.58 -23.56 -6.78
C LYS A 114 -8.32 -23.07 -8.04
N LYS A 115 -8.25 -23.87 -9.11
CA LYS A 115 -8.86 -23.55 -10.41
C LYS A 115 -10.38 -23.75 -10.32
N GLY A 116 -11.14 -22.65 -10.29
CA GLY A 116 -12.61 -22.67 -10.25
C GLY A 116 -13.24 -21.69 -9.25
N TRP A 117 -12.45 -21.04 -8.39
CA TRP A 117 -12.97 -20.02 -7.47
C TRP A 117 -13.63 -18.84 -8.20
N SER A 118 -14.72 -18.32 -7.64
CA SER A 118 -15.64 -17.42 -8.34
C SER A 118 -15.20 -15.94 -8.40
N GLY A 119 -14.04 -15.62 -7.82
CA GLY A 119 -13.45 -14.28 -7.73
C GLY A 119 -12.83 -14.03 -6.34
N PHE A 120 -12.17 -12.89 -6.18
CA PHE A 120 -11.78 -12.36 -4.86
C PHE A 120 -12.83 -11.36 -4.39
N GLY A 121 -12.94 -11.16 -3.07
CA GLY A 121 -13.67 -10.03 -2.51
C GLY A 121 -12.89 -8.74 -2.67
N MET A 122 -13.56 -7.60 -2.49
CA MET A 122 -12.92 -6.28 -2.58
C MET A 122 -11.79 -6.14 -1.56
N PRO A 123 -10.63 -5.52 -1.91
CA PRO A 123 -9.57 -5.30 -0.95
C PRO A 123 -9.96 -4.25 0.09
N LEU A 124 -9.51 -4.44 1.32
CA LEU A 124 -9.74 -3.52 2.45
C LEU A 124 -8.42 -3.03 3.03
N PHE A 125 -8.42 -1.82 3.58
CA PHE A 125 -7.38 -1.36 4.49
C PHE A 125 -7.48 -2.09 5.84
N SER A 126 -6.33 -2.36 6.43
CA SER A 126 -6.16 -2.94 7.77
C SER A 126 -4.92 -2.37 8.44
N ASP A 127 -4.75 -2.67 9.72
CA ASP A 127 -3.75 -2.05 10.59
C ASP A 127 -3.82 -0.51 10.62
N PHE A 128 -4.87 -0.02 11.28
CA PHE A 128 -5.01 1.37 11.67
C PHE A 128 -4.19 1.69 12.95
N GLY A 129 -3.20 0.88 13.33
CA GLY A 129 -2.37 1.09 14.52
C GLY A 129 -1.59 2.39 14.49
N GLU A 130 -1.09 2.78 13.31
CA GLU A 130 -0.43 4.07 13.09
C GLU A 130 -1.36 5.17 12.56
N ALA A 131 -2.64 4.88 12.33
CA ALA A 131 -3.58 5.87 11.77
C ALA A 131 -3.78 7.07 12.71
N ARG A 132 -4.07 8.24 12.11
CA ARG A 132 -4.09 9.54 12.79
C ARG A 132 -5.38 10.30 12.47
N LEU A 133 -5.90 11.00 13.48
CA LEU A 133 -6.96 12.00 13.28
C LEU A 133 -6.33 13.28 12.72
N GLY A 134 -6.81 13.74 11.57
CA GLY A 134 -6.24 14.92 10.90
C GLY A 134 -6.69 15.04 9.45
N LYS A 135 -6.14 16.02 8.74
CA LYS A 135 -6.24 16.10 7.28
C LYS A 135 -4.91 15.67 6.67
N ILE A 136 -4.90 15.43 5.36
CA ILE A 136 -3.76 14.87 4.60
C ILE A 136 -2.42 15.62 4.82
N TRP A 137 -2.47 16.86 5.31
CA TRP A 137 -1.33 17.73 5.60
C TRP A 137 -0.52 17.36 6.85
N ASP A 138 -1.12 16.62 7.79
CA ASP A 138 -0.62 16.60 9.18
C ASP A 138 0.47 15.53 9.45
N LEU A 139 0.60 14.47 8.64
CA LEU A 139 1.65 13.45 8.76
C LEU A 139 2.09 12.84 7.40
N PHE A 140 3.38 12.47 7.32
CA PHE A 140 4.01 11.69 6.24
C PHE A 140 4.98 10.63 6.81
N GLU A 141 5.44 9.71 5.94
CA GLU A 141 6.26 8.50 6.22
C GLU A 141 5.43 7.36 6.86
N ASP A 142 5.62 6.06 6.55
CA ASP A 142 6.68 5.25 5.88
C ASP A 142 5.98 3.97 5.29
N HIS A 143 6.30 3.27 4.17
CA HIS A 143 7.40 3.27 3.17
C HIS A 143 6.98 3.79 1.77
N HIS A 144 7.85 3.66 0.74
CA HIS A 144 7.74 4.41 -0.52
C HIS A 144 8.18 3.68 -1.82
N LEU A 145 7.90 4.36 -2.95
CA LEU A 145 8.48 4.18 -4.30
C LEU A 145 10.00 4.46 -4.35
N PHE A 146 10.56 4.97 -3.25
CA PHE A 146 11.94 5.44 -3.12
C PHE A 146 12.54 4.72 -1.92
N ASP A 147 13.65 4.00 -2.10
CA ASP A 147 14.27 3.26 -0.99
C ASP A 147 15.18 4.19 -0.17
N GLY A 148 15.74 5.22 -0.80
CA GLY A 148 16.55 6.24 -0.12
C GLY A 148 17.81 5.68 0.55
N ARG A 149 18.28 4.50 0.16
CA ARG A 149 19.44 3.82 0.74
C ARG A 149 20.72 4.09 -0.03
N GLY A 150 21.75 4.55 0.67
CA GLY A 150 23.08 4.73 0.11
C GLY A 150 23.76 3.39 -0.24
N PRO A 151 24.93 3.43 -0.91
CA PRO A 151 25.68 2.22 -1.30
C PRO A 151 26.15 1.33 -0.14
N ASP A 152 26.05 1.80 1.10
CA ASP A 152 26.31 1.06 2.34
C ASP A 152 25.05 0.43 2.97
N GLY A 153 23.88 0.62 2.35
CA GLY A 153 22.57 0.18 2.86
C GLY A 153 21.95 1.10 3.90
N SER A 154 22.56 2.25 4.23
CA SER A 154 22.00 3.21 5.19
C SER A 154 20.96 4.12 4.55
N HIS A 155 19.84 4.37 5.23
CA HIS A 155 18.84 5.36 4.77
C HIS A 155 19.38 6.78 4.92
N SER A 156 19.11 7.65 3.93
CA SER A 156 19.56 9.04 3.94
C SER A 156 18.63 9.98 3.17
N ASP A 157 18.24 11.10 3.78
CA ASP A 157 17.44 12.16 3.15
C ASP A 157 17.92 12.52 1.74
N VAL A 158 19.24 12.62 1.54
CA VAL A 158 19.83 13.09 0.28
C VAL A 158 19.61 12.09 -0.84
N GLN A 159 19.64 10.80 -0.53
CA GLN A 159 19.42 9.71 -1.48
C GLN A 159 17.93 9.62 -1.81
N LEU A 160 17.07 9.66 -0.79
CA LEU A 160 15.60 9.75 -0.94
C LEU A 160 15.21 10.92 -1.84
N LEU A 161 15.74 12.12 -1.58
CA LEU A 161 15.43 13.32 -2.36
C LEU A 161 16.06 13.30 -3.76
N ALA A 162 17.16 12.57 -3.99
CA ALA A 162 17.71 12.35 -5.33
C ALA A 162 16.79 11.46 -6.17
N GLU A 163 16.32 10.33 -5.61
CA GLU A 163 15.36 9.41 -6.24
C GLU A 163 14.01 10.10 -6.50
N MET A 164 13.53 10.92 -5.56
CA MET A 164 12.37 11.79 -5.79
C MET A 164 12.61 12.78 -6.93
N LYS A 165 13.78 13.46 -6.98
CA LYS A 165 14.11 14.45 -8.02
C LYS A 165 14.37 13.82 -9.40
N GLN A 166 14.57 12.51 -9.45
CA GLN A 166 14.66 11.72 -10.65
C GLN A 166 13.25 11.45 -11.21
N VAL A 167 12.37 10.85 -10.41
CA VAL A 167 11.00 10.48 -10.81
C VAL A 167 10.07 11.67 -11.02
N LEU A 168 10.14 12.67 -10.13
CA LEU A 168 9.24 13.84 -10.12
C LEU A 168 9.80 15.04 -10.91
N GLY A 169 11.04 14.95 -11.39
CA GLY A 169 11.81 16.11 -11.84
C GLY A 169 12.19 17.07 -10.70
N SER A 170 12.71 18.25 -11.04
CA SER A 170 13.10 19.25 -10.04
C SER A 170 11.87 19.82 -9.31
N PRO A 171 11.89 19.92 -7.96
CA PRO A 171 10.80 20.53 -7.20
C PRO A 171 10.57 22.01 -7.58
N PRO A 172 9.32 22.50 -7.56
CA PRO A 172 9.04 23.91 -7.80
C PRO A 172 9.78 24.81 -6.82
N SER A 173 10.41 25.89 -7.31
CA SER A 173 11.14 26.86 -6.47
C SER A 173 10.27 27.44 -5.35
N ASP A 174 8.96 27.57 -5.58
CA ASP A 174 7.99 28.06 -4.61
C ASP A 174 7.74 27.07 -3.47
N PHE A 175 7.76 25.76 -3.78
CA PHE A 175 7.71 24.69 -2.79
C PHE A 175 9.00 24.63 -1.97
N LEU A 176 10.17 24.74 -2.62
CA LEU A 176 11.46 24.81 -1.92
C LEU A 176 11.53 25.98 -0.92
N ARG A 177 10.90 27.12 -1.22
CA ARG A 177 10.81 28.28 -0.32
C ARG A 177 9.85 28.07 0.88
N LYS A 178 9.02 27.01 0.91
CA LYS A 178 8.15 26.69 2.06
C LYS A 178 8.95 26.23 3.30
N SER A 179 10.21 25.77 3.15
CA SER A 179 11.06 25.32 4.28
C SER A 179 12.53 25.71 4.10
N PRO A 180 13.21 26.25 5.13
CA PRO A 180 14.64 26.56 5.06
C PRO A 180 15.53 25.31 4.99
N TYR A 181 15.01 24.12 5.32
CA TYR A 181 15.76 22.85 5.22
C TYR A 181 16.07 22.46 3.77
N SER A 182 15.31 22.98 2.79
CA SER A 182 15.60 22.81 1.35
C SER A 182 17.01 23.26 0.97
N LEU A 183 17.53 24.29 1.65
CA LEU A 183 18.88 24.82 1.47
C LEU A 183 19.99 23.86 1.96
N LYS A 184 19.67 22.66 2.45
CA LYS A 184 20.64 21.57 2.65
C LYS A 184 20.99 20.88 1.32
N TYR A 185 20.03 20.73 0.40
CA TYR A 185 20.16 19.92 -0.83
C TYR A 185 20.08 20.73 -2.13
N TRP A 186 19.39 21.87 -2.09
CA TRP A 186 19.26 22.82 -3.21
C TRP A 186 19.97 24.16 -2.92
N ASP A 187 20.31 24.89 -3.98
CA ASP A 187 20.76 26.29 -3.89
C ASP A 187 19.57 27.27 -3.90
N SER A 188 19.87 28.58 -3.86
CA SER A 188 18.85 29.64 -3.89
C SER A 188 18.16 29.82 -5.25
N SER A 189 18.65 29.19 -6.32
CA SER A 189 17.98 29.13 -7.63
C SER A 189 17.08 27.90 -7.80
N GLY A 190 17.20 26.91 -6.90
CA GLY A 190 16.51 25.62 -6.98
C GLY A 190 17.30 24.55 -7.74
N GLN A 191 18.59 24.74 -8.00
CA GLN A 191 19.45 23.69 -8.54
C GLN A 191 19.92 22.73 -7.45
N TRP A 192 20.06 21.45 -7.81
CA TRP A 192 20.60 20.42 -6.93
C TRP A 192 22.10 20.67 -6.71
N LYS A 193 22.52 20.72 -5.45
CA LYS A 193 23.91 21.00 -5.06
C LYS A 193 24.54 19.92 -4.17
N SER A 194 23.85 18.79 -3.99
CA SER A 194 24.33 17.73 -3.10
C SER A 194 25.35 16.84 -3.78
N SER A 195 26.15 16.12 -2.99
CA SER A 195 27.23 15.24 -3.48
C SER A 195 26.75 13.89 -4.03
N VAL A 196 25.46 13.60 -3.94
CA VAL A 196 24.83 12.42 -4.55
C VAL A 196 24.40 12.78 -5.97
N GLU A 197 24.84 11.98 -6.94
CA GLU A 197 24.38 12.07 -8.32
C GLU A 197 22.92 11.60 -8.41
N VAL A 198 22.10 12.34 -9.18
CA VAL A 198 20.71 11.96 -9.42
C VAL A 198 20.69 10.82 -10.45
N PRO A 199 20.12 9.64 -10.15
CA PRO A 199 20.18 8.51 -11.08
C PRO A 199 19.40 8.78 -12.38
N HIS A 200 19.73 8.02 -13.43
CA HIS A 200 19.36 8.38 -14.81
C HIS A 200 18.12 7.68 -15.38
N ASN A 201 17.58 6.64 -14.74
CA ASN A 201 16.34 6.01 -15.19
C ASN A 201 15.12 6.91 -14.92
N SER A 202 14.06 6.74 -15.70
CA SER A 202 12.80 7.45 -15.58
C SER A 202 11.79 6.68 -14.72
N LEU A 203 10.61 7.29 -14.47
CA LEU A 203 9.48 6.56 -13.89
C LEU A 203 8.98 5.49 -14.87
N GLU A 204 8.95 5.80 -16.17
CA GLU A 204 8.63 4.89 -17.26
C GLU A 204 9.51 3.64 -17.27
N ASP A 205 10.78 3.74 -16.85
CA ASP A 205 11.70 2.58 -16.79
C ASP A 205 11.42 1.64 -15.60
N SER A 206 10.54 2.02 -14.65
CA SER A 206 10.10 1.14 -13.55
C SER A 206 8.87 0.28 -13.86
N GLU A 207 8.22 0.50 -15.00
CA GLU A 207 7.06 -0.28 -15.45
C GLU A 207 7.52 -1.34 -16.47
N GLU A 208 7.60 -2.59 -16.04
CA GLU A 208 8.15 -3.71 -16.84
C GLU A 208 7.09 -4.50 -17.65
N TYR A 209 5.79 -4.34 -17.37
CA TYR A 209 4.73 -5.21 -17.87
C TYR A 209 3.83 -4.54 -18.92
N LEU A 210 3.59 -3.24 -18.81
CA LEU A 210 2.79 -2.49 -19.79
C LEU A 210 3.67 -1.87 -20.90
N GLU A 211 3.08 -1.69 -22.08
CA GLU A 211 3.69 -0.97 -23.21
C GLU A 211 2.72 0.09 -23.77
N GLY A 212 3.16 0.80 -24.82
CA GLY A 212 2.27 1.62 -25.66
C GLY A 212 1.51 2.73 -24.92
N GLU A 213 0.21 2.86 -25.23
CA GLU A 213 -0.65 3.89 -24.67
C GLU A 213 -1.07 3.57 -23.23
N ASP A 214 -1.24 2.29 -22.88
CA ASP A 214 -1.70 1.86 -21.55
C ASP A 214 -0.66 2.20 -20.47
N LYS A 215 0.63 1.91 -20.75
CA LYS A 215 1.75 2.41 -19.94
C LYS A 215 1.75 3.93 -19.83
N LYS A 216 1.56 4.65 -20.95
CA LYS A 216 1.51 6.12 -20.98
C LYS A 216 0.30 6.67 -20.20
N MET A 217 -0.80 5.96 -20.11
CA MET A 217 -1.98 6.32 -19.31
C MET A 217 -1.76 6.05 -17.82
N LEU A 218 -1.23 4.87 -17.45
CA LEU A 218 -0.81 4.56 -16.08
C LEU A 218 0.21 5.60 -15.55
N MET A 219 1.23 5.94 -16.34
CA MET A 219 2.25 6.94 -15.98
C MET A 219 1.70 8.37 -15.85
N GLN A 220 0.54 8.68 -16.45
CA GLN A 220 -0.18 9.94 -16.23
C GLN A 220 -1.03 9.89 -14.95
N PHE A 221 -1.70 8.77 -14.69
CA PHE A 221 -2.46 8.53 -13.46
C PHE A 221 -1.54 8.58 -12.22
N VAL A 222 -0.43 7.84 -12.24
CA VAL A 222 0.56 7.80 -11.15
C VAL A 222 1.11 9.21 -10.85
N ARG A 223 1.38 10.04 -11.86
CA ARG A 223 1.84 11.43 -11.67
C ARG A 223 0.81 12.37 -11.04
N LYS A 224 -0.48 12.03 -10.99
CA LYS A 224 -1.52 12.81 -10.29
C LYS A 224 -1.51 12.56 -8.77
N MET A 225 -1.02 11.39 -8.35
CA MET A 225 -0.72 11.07 -6.95
C MET A 225 0.69 11.56 -6.54
N LEU A 226 1.67 11.37 -7.43
CA LEU A 226 3.07 11.71 -7.18
C LEU A 226 3.38 13.18 -7.52
N GLN A 227 3.19 14.08 -6.54
CA GLN A 227 3.59 15.48 -6.64
C GLN A 227 4.45 15.91 -5.45
N TRP A 228 5.49 16.72 -5.73
CA TRP A 228 6.32 17.40 -4.73
C TRP A 228 5.48 18.25 -3.77
N ASP A 229 4.65 19.11 -4.34
CA ASP A 229 3.78 20.05 -3.62
C ASP A 229 2.46 19.34 -3.30
N PRO A 230 2.15 18.98 -2.04
CA PRO A 230 1.00 18.13 -1.73
C PRO A 230 -0.34 18.79 -2.09
N GLU A 231 -0.38 20.13 -2.15
CA GLU A 231 -1.48 20.96 -2.64
C GLU A 231 -1.86 20.71 -4.12
N LYS A 232 -1.03 19.98 -4.87
CA LYS A 232 -1.23 19.65 -6.29
C LYS A 232 -1.51 18.17 -6.53
N ARG A 233 -1.54 17.34 -5.48
CA ARG A 233 -1.96 15.94 -5.58
C ARG A 233 -3.46 15.90 -5.74
N GLN A 234 -3.96 15.06 -6.64
CA GLN A 234 -5.39 14.82 -6.73
C GLN A 234 -5.87 14.03 -5.52
N SER A 235 -7.06 14.38 -5.04
CA SER A 235 -7.77 13.61 -4.02
C SER A 235 -8.20 12.25 -4.55
N ALA A 236 -8.48 11.31 -3.65
CA ALA A 236 -8.96 9.98 -4.04
C ALA A 236 -10.26 10.05 -4.86
N ARG A 237 -11.14 11.02 -4.56
CA ARG A 237 -12.37 11.31 -5.31
C ARG A 237 -12.13 11.73 -6.77
N GLU A 238 -11.08 12.50 -7.03
CA GLU A 238 -10.72 12.92 -8.40
C GLU A 238 -10.08 11.76 -9.17
N LEU A 239 -9.19 11.01 -8.52
CA LEU A 239 -8.51 9.84 -9.09
C LEU A 239 -9.49 8.72 -9.49
N LEU A 240 -10.63 8.59 -8.80
CA LEU A 240 -11.74 7.70 -9.18
C LEU A 240 -12.37 8.01 -10.55
N THR A 241 -12.10 9.19 -11.11
CA THR A 241 -12.60 9.63 -12.43
C THR A 241 -11.51 9.65 -13.51
N ASP A 242 -10.34 9.06 -13.23
CA ASP A 242 -9.23 9.05 -14.18
C ASP A 242 -9.48 8.13 -15.39
N PRO A 243 -9.25 8.60 -16.64
CA PRO A 243 -9.43 7.79 -17.85
C PRO A 243 -8.70 6.44 -17.88
N TRP A 244 -7.57 6.30 -17.18
CA TRP A 244 -6.90 4.98 -17.05
C TRP A 244 -7.67 4.05 -16.12
N LEU A 245 -8.15 4.57 -14.98
CA LEU A 245 -8.87 3.78 -13.98
C LEU A 245 -10.31 3.46 -14.42
N THR A 246 -10.86 4.22 -15.36
CA THR A 246 -12.20 4.02 -15.95
C THR A 246 -12.19 3.45 -17.36
N SER A 247 -11.05 2.99 -17.90
CA SER A 247 -11.05 2.27 -19.17
C SER A 247 -11.68 0.88 -19.01
N GLU A 248 -12.23 0.36 -20.11
CA GLU A 248 -12.35 -1.09 -20.31
C GLU A 248 -10.96 -1.73 -20.53
#